data_AF-A0A498FNP0-F1
#
_entry.id   AF-A0A498FNP0-F1
#
_cell.length_a   1.000
_cell.length_b   1.000
_cell.length_c   1.000
_cell.angle_alpha   90.00
_cell.angle_beta   90.00
_cell.angle_gamma   90.00
#
_symmetry.space_group_name_H-M   'P 1'
#
loop_
_entity.id
_entity.type
_entity.pdbx_description
1 polymer ?
#
loop_
_entity_poly.entity_id
_entity_poly.type
_entity_poly.pdbx_seq_one_letter_code
_entity_poly.pdbx_strand_id
1 'polypeptide(L)'
;MMEPVRGEGSPEEVMDAAIKMSPFKTGVSIDQITGSVYVTGRVEKGGFTAFRVHKCPGEDLGDFMGTIGFRRGSIGREPDVRYFPPGDEDSVPVEKISVWKHDRNQRLNAVLTALRTELTDTDWAANPGRTNYGEWVQAANTLQRFADDECPKLSLPSGIFQQPEITHAIARYNHDARKVMSSVEVAVERRDDIDFHDVNPETVRSVLLRYAEEQVE
;
A
#
# COMPACT_ATOMS: atom_id res chain seq x y z
N MET A 1 5.85 -2.95 20.65
CA MET A 1 4.88 -3.81 19.95
C MET A 1 3.48 -3.37 20.38
N MET A 2 2.59 -3.05 19.43
CA MET A 2 1.16 -2.90 19.73
C MET A 2 0.49 -4.25 19.53
N GLU A 3 -0.38 -4.65 20.46
CA GLU A 3 -1.10 -5.91 20.37
C GLU A 3 -2.13 -5.86 19.22
N PRO A 4 -2.29 -6.95 18.46
CA PRO A 4 -3.33 -7.05 17.44
C PRO A 4 -4.72 -6.93 18.11
N VAL A 5 -5.58 -6.09 17.55
CA VAL A 5 -6.99 -6.03 17.94
C VAL A 5 -7.68 -7.21 17.27
N ARG A 6 -8.29 -8.08 18.06
CA ARG A 6 -9.03 -9.24 17.56
C ARG A 6 -10.53 -8.99 17.62
N GLY A 7 -11.24 -9.35 16.56
CA GLY A 7 -12.66 -9.67 16.58
C GLY A 7 -12.80 -11.17 16.42
N GLU A 8 -13.24 -11.85 17.48
CA GLU A 8 -13.52 -13.28 17.50
C GLU A 8 -14.97 -13.48 17.96
N GLY A 9 -15.87 -13.93 17.09
CA GLY A 9 -17.15 -14.50 17.51
C GLY A 9 -18.40 -13.65 17.26
N SER A 10 -18.48 -12.40 17.72
CA SER A 10 -19.69 -11.58 17.53
C SER A 10 -19.59 -10.57 16.36
N PRO A 11 -20.70 -10.27 15.64
CA PRO A 11 -20.70 -9.27 14.57
C PRO A 11 -20.21 -7.88 15.00
N GLU A 12 -20.45 -7.50 16.26
CA GLU A 12 -19.98 -6.23 16.82
C GLU A 12 -18.46 -6.20 16.97
N GLU A 13 -17.84 -7.27 17.47
CA GLU A 13 -16.39 -7.37 17.62
C GLU A 13 -15.66 -7.39 16.26
N VAL A 14 -16.22 -8.10 15.28
CA VAL A 14 -15.71 -8.09 13.90
C VAL A 14 -15.79 -6.69 13.30
N MET A 15 -16.92 -5.99 13.51
CA MET A 15 -17.09 -4.60 13.06
C MET A 15 -16.09 -3.64 13.75
N ASP A 16 -15.92 -3.75 15.07
CA ASP A 16 -15.02 -2.90 15.86
C ASP A 16 -13.56 -3.06 15.46
N ALA A 17 -13.17 -4.27 15.05
CA ALA A 17 -11.86 -4.50 14.45
C ALA A 17 -11.77 -3.90 13.04
N ALA A 18 -12.78 -4.13 12.18
CA ALA A 18 -12.80 -3.64 10.80
C ALA A 18 -12.69 -2.11 10.70
N ILE A 19 -13.36 -1.35 11.58
CA ILE A 19 -13.31 0.12 11.56
C ILE A 19 -11.91 0.69 11.92
N LYS A 20 -11.01 -0.11 12.48
CA LYS A 20 -9.64 0.30 12.84
C LYS A 20 -8.67 0.15 11.66
N MET A 21 -9.08 -0.50 10.58
CA MET A 21 -8.27 -0.64 9.38
C MET A 21 -7.97 0.73 8.75
N SER A 22 -6.75 0.89 8.26
CA SER A 22 -6.33 2.09 7.56
C SER A 22 -5.30 1.75 6.48
N PRO A 23 -5.50 2.19 5.22
CA PRO A 23 -4.55 1.97 4.15
C PRO A 23 -3.13 2.39 4.54
N PHE A 24 -2.17 1.53 4.17
CA PHE A 24 -0.74 1.70 4.39
C PHE A 24 -0.30 1.82 5.85
N LYS A 25 -1.17 1.50 6.81
CA LYS A 25 -0.89 1.57 8.24
C LYS A 25 -1.18 0.27 8.98
N THR A 26 -2.13 -0.53 8.46
CA THR A 26 -2.59 -1.73 9.14
C THR A 26 -2.36 -2.98 8.30
N GLY A 27 -1.97 -4.05 8.97
CA GLY A 27 -2.15 -5.40 8.46
C GLY A 27 -3.36 -6.06 9.10
N VAL A 28 -3.93 -7.03 8.39
CA VAL A 28 -5.08 -7.81 8.83
C VAL A 28 -4.88 -9.29 8.55
N SER A 29 -5.50 -10.11 9.39
CA SER A 29 -5.67 -11.54 9.20
C SER A 29 -7.16 -11.80 9.29
N ILE A 30 -7.71 -12.45 8.28
CA ILE A 30 -9.13 -12.78 8.18
C ILE A 30 -9.27 -14.27 7.94
N ASP A 31 -10.35 -14.87 8.41
CA ASP A 31 -10.57 -16.31 8.33
C ASP A 31 -10.64 -16.85 6.89
N GLN A 32 -10.96 -15.99 5.91
CA GLN A 32 -11.00 -16.37 4.49
C GLN A 32 -9.63 -16.35 3.80
N ILE A 33 -8.60 -15.73 4.39
CA ILE A 33 -7.27 -15.61 3.79
C ILE A 33 -6.25 -16.39 4.60
N THR A 34 -5.50 -17.27 3.94
CA THR A 34 -4.36 -17.91 4.58
C THR A 34 -3.22 -16.92 4.75
N GLY A 35 -2.87 -16.62 6.01
CA GLY A 35 -1.77 -15.74 6.38
C GLY A 35 -2.22 -14.30 6.67
N SER A 36 -1.24 -13.40 6.59
CA SER A 36 -1.41 -11.98 6.91
C SER A 36 -1.35 -11.14 5.64
N VAL A 37 -2.21 -10.12 5.57
CA VAL A 37 -2.30 -9.19 4.44
C VAL A 37 -2.18 -7.74 4.91
N TYR A 38 -1.75 -6.83 4.04
CA TYR A 38 -1.76 -5.39 4.27
C TYR A 38 -2.96 -4.74 3.63
N VAL A 39 -3.49 -3.72 4.31
CA VAL A 39 -4.52 -2.83 3.79
C VAL A 39 -3.81 -1.78 2.94
N THR A 40 -4.11 -1.74 1.64
CA THR A 40 -3.27 -1.05 0.63
C THR A 40 -4.00 -0.01 -0.21
N GLY A 41 -5.31 0.16 -0.01
CA GLY A 41 -6.04 1.23 -0.67
C GLY A 41 -7.52 1.18 -0.35
N ARG A 42 -8.23 2.26 -0.66
CA ARG A 42 -9.69 2.37 -0.57
C ARG A 42 -10.31 2.03 -1.91
N VAL A 43 -11.46 1.37 -1.88
CA VAL A 43 -12.26 1.09 -3.07
C VAL A 43 -13.73 1.21 -2.74
N GLU A 44 -14.56 1.48 -3.74
CA GLU A 44 -16.01 1.40 -3.63
C GLU A 44 -16.49 0.00 -3.99
N LYS A 45 -17.26 -0.64 -3.12
CA LYS A 45 -17.81 -1.98 -3.38
C LYS A 45 -19.18 -2.10 -2.75
N GLY A 46 -20.25 -2.16 -3.54
CA GLY A 46 -21.61 -2.48 -3.07
C GLY A 46 -22.14 -1.62 -1.91
N GLY A 47 -21.73 -0.35 -1.80
CA GLY A 47 -22.12 0.53 -0.68
C GLY A 47 -21.39 0.26 0.64
N PHE A 48 -20.32 -0.53 0.63
CA PHE A 48 -19.40 -0.72 1.75
C PHE A 48 -18.28 0.32 1.72
N THR A 49 -17.80 0.71 2.89
CA THR A 49 -16.43 1.26 2.99
C THR A 49 -15.48 0.10 2.84
N ALA A 50 -14.73 0.06 1.75
CA ALA A 50 -13.95 -1.11 1.40
C ALA A 50 -12.47 -0.78 1.15
N PHE A 51 -11.63 -1.78 1.41
CA PHE A 51 -10.19 -1.67 1.24
C PHE A 51 -9.62 -2.86 0.47
N ARG A 52 -8.67 -2.58 -0.42
CA ARG A 52 -7.85 -3.59 -1.08
C ARG A 52 -6.88 -4.20 -0.08
N VAL A 53 -6.78 -5.52 -0.09
CA VAL A 53 -5.79 -6.26 0.69
C VAL A 53 -4.83 -7.00 -0.21
N HIS A 54 -3.54 -6.89 0.10
CA HIS A 54 -2.48 -7.61 -0.61
C HIS A 54 -1.65 -8.39 0.40
N LYS A 55 -1.04 -9.48 -0.04
CA LYS A 55 -0.16 -10.30 0.80
C LYS A 55 0.91 -9.44 1.50
N CYS A 56 1.15 -9.69 2.78
CA CYS A 56 2.23 -9.04 3.53
C CYS A 56 3.61 -9.36 2.90
N PRO A 57 4.59 -8.46 3.03
CA PRO A 57 5.85 -8.63 2.37
C PRO A 57 6.78 -9.70 2.97
N GLY A 58 7.33 -10.52 2.06
CA GLY A 58 8.31 -11.60 2.23
C GLY A 58 9.03 -11.87 0.88
N GLU A 59 9.59 -13.07 0.66
CA GLU A 59 10.28 -13.40 -0.61
C GLU A 59 9.36 -13.45 -1.84
N ASP A 60 8.06 -13.71 -1.63
CA ASP A 60 7.05 -13.73 -2.69
C ASP A 60 6.08 -12.55 -2.47
N LEU A 61 6.47 -11.35 -2.91
CA LEU A 61 5.54 -10.22 -3.04
C LEU A 61 4.72 -10.44 -4.30
N GLY A 62 3.57 -11.06 -4.13
CA GLY A 62 2.62 -11.24 -5.21
C GLY A 62 1.29 -11.56 -4.60
N ASP A 63 0.30 -10.80 -5.04
CA ASP A 63 -1.11 -11.19 -5.16
C ASP A 63 -2.02 -10.21 -4.43
N PHE A 64 -2.89 -9.63 -5.23
CA PHE A 64 -4.14 -9.06 -4.76
C PHE A 64 -4.94 -10.19 -4.11
N MET A 65 -5.19 -10.03 -2.81
CA MET A 65 -5.89 -11.02 -2.01
C MET A 65 -7.36 -10.66 -1.85
N GLY A 66 -7.89 -9.75 -2.66
CA GLY A 66 -9.30 -9.34 -2.62
C GLY A 66 -9.55 -8.05 -1.86
N THR A 67 -10.81 -7.83 -1.51
CA THR A 67 -11.26 -6.60 -0.86
C THR A 67 -12.00 -6.94 0.43
N ILE A 68 -11.75 -6.17 1.48
CA ILE A 68 -12.54 -6.23 2.71
C ILE A 68 -13.42 -4.99 2.81
N GLY A 69 -14.73 -5.19 2.90
CA GLY A 69 -15.72 -4.15 3.04
C GLY A 69 -16.42 -4.21 4.38
N PHE A 70 -16.71 -3.06 4.97
CA PHE A 70 -17.59 -2.97 6.14
C PHE A 70 -18.61 -1.85 5.97
N ARG A 71 -19.78 -2.06 6.56
CA ARG A 71 -20.85 -1.07 6.61
C ARG A 71 -21.36 -0.98 8.04
N ARG A 72 -21.23 0.22 8.64
CA ARG A 72 -21.81 0.48 9.95
C ARG A 72 -23.33 0.30 9.89
N GLY A 73 -23.89 -0.37 10.88
CA GLY A 73 -25.33 -0.54 10.99
C GLY A 73 -26.05 0.81 10.96
N SER A 74 -27.26 0.81 10.42
CA SER A 74 -28.18 1.94 10.45
C SER A 74 -29.52 1.48 11.02
N ILE A 75 -30.47 2.39 11.27
CA ILE A 75 -31.81 1.98 11.71
C ILE A 75 -32.37 0.93 10.72
N GLY A 76 -32.66 -0.27 11.20
CA GLY A 76 -33.14 -1.40 10.41
C GLY A 76 -32.10 -2.19 9.61
N ARG A 77 -30.79 -1.95 9.81
CA ARG A 77 -29.70 -2.71 9.19
C ARG A 77 -28.60 -3.02 10.20
N GLU A 78 -28.31 -4.30 10.37
CA GLU A 78 -27.21 -4.77 11.22
C GLU A 78 -25.83 -4.39 10.62
N PRO A 79 -24.81 -4.19 11.48
CA PRO A 79 -23.43 -4.05 11.03
C PRO A 79 -23.00 -5.29 10.22
N ASP A 80 -22.33 -5.06 9.09
CA ASP A 80 -21.94 -6.13 8.17
C ASP A 80 -20.48 -5.93 7.73
N VAL A 81 -19.68 -6.99 7.83
CA VAL A 81 -18.29 -7.05 7.37
C VAL A 81 -18.17 -8.22 6.40
N ARG A 82 -17.68 -7.92 5.21
CA ARG A 82 -17.59 -8.87 4.11
C ARG A 82 -16.23 -8.89 3.47
N TYR A 83 -15.85 -10.07 3.01
CA TYR A 83 -14.71 -10.29 2.15
C TYR A 83 -15.20 -10.57 0.73
N PHE A 84 -14.54 -9.93 -0.23
CA PHE A 84 -14.79 -10.04 -1.66
C PHE A 84 -13.53 -10.67 -2.28
N PRO A 85 -13.55 -11.97 -2.60
CA PRO A 85 -12.41 -12.65 -3.23
C PRO A 85 -12.00 -12.00 -4.57
N PRO A 86 -10.72 -12.13 -5.00
CA PRO A 86 -10.31 -11.74 -6.34
C PRO A 86 -11.16 -12.41 -7.42
N GLY A 87 -11.61 -11.63 -8.41
CA GLY A 87 -12.39 -12.15 -9.55
C GLY A 87 -13.81 -12.63 -9.23
N ASP A 88 -14.25 -12.55 -7.96
CA ASP A 88 -15.59 -12.96 -7.54
C ASP A 88 -16.50 -11.74 -7.32
N GLU A 89 -17.75 -11.85 -7.79
CA GLU A 89 -18.79 -10.87 -7.50
C GLU A 89 -19.45 -11.15 -6.15
N ASP A 90 -19.44 -12.41 -5.72
CA ASP A 90 -20.05 -12.83 -4.48
C ASP A 90 -19.14 -12.51 -3.29
N SER A 91 -19.79 -12.06 -2.22
CA SER A 91 -19.14 -11.67 -0.98
C SER A 91 -19.48 -12.67 0.11
N VAL A 92 -18.48 -13.00 0.93
CA VAL A 92 -18.64 -13.90 2.07
C VAL A 92 -18.59 -13.10 3.39
N PRO A 93 -19.43 -13.43 4.39
CA PRO A 93 -19.33 -12.82 5.72
C PRO A 93 -17.98 -13.13 6.38
N VAL A 94 -17.41 -12.15 7.07
CA VAL A 94 -16.19 -12.33 7.87
C VAL A 94 -16.59 -12.70 9.29
N GLU A 95 -16.10 -13.84 9.80
CA GLU A 95 -16.40 -14.28 11.17
C GLU A 95 -15.27 -13.94 12.14
N LYS A 96 -14.03 -13.82 11.64
CA LYS A 96 -12.87 -13.51 12.47
C LYS A 96 -11.93 -12.56 11.75
N ILE A 97 -11.52 -11.51 12.45
CA ILE A 97 -10.56 -10.55 11.94
C ILE A 97 -9.60 -10.12 13.05
N SER A 98 -8.31 -10.08 12.73
CA SER A 98 -7.30 -9.47 13.58
C SER A 98 -6.64 -8.32 12.84
N VAL A 99 -6.60 -7.14 13.45
CA VAL A 99 -6.01 -5.92 12.87
C VAL A 99 -4.83 -5.47 13.72
N TRP A 100 -3.67 -5.25 13.10
CA TRP A 100 -2.49 -4.69 13.78
C TRP A 100 -1.93 -3.51 13.00
N LYS A 101 -1.22 -2.63 13.70
CA LYS A 101 -0.47 -1.55 13.08
C LYS A 101 0.94 -2.01 12.75
N HIS A 102 1.46 -1.56 11.62
CA HIS A 102 2.86 -1.74 11.25
C HIS A 102 3.56 -0.39 11.13
N ASP A 103 4.88 -0.36 11.19
CA ASP A 103 5.71 0.85 11.24
C ASP A 103 6.30 1.25 9.88
N ARG A 104 5.96 0.55 8.80
CA ARG A 104 6.55 0.77 7.47
C ARG A 104 6.52 2.22 6.96
N ASN A 105 5.47 3.00 7.28
CA ASN A 105 5.47 4.45 6.97
C ASN A 105 6.47 5.24 7.82
N GLN A 106 6.69 4.84 9.08
CA GLN A 106 7.72 5.46 9.93
C GLN A 106 9.11 5.11 9.41
N ARG A 107 9.35 3.86 9.02
CA ARG A 107 10.61 3.43 8.37
C ARG A 107 10.87 4.21 7.08
N LEU A 108 9.87 4.32 6.20
CA LEU A 108 10.01 5.08 4.96
C LEU A 108 10.26 6.57 5.25
N ASN A 109 9.52 7.18 6.18
CA ASN A 109 9.76 8.57 6.60
C ASN A 109 11.18 8.82 7.10
N ALA A 110 11.77 7.86 7.82
CA ALA A 110 13.12 8.00 8.35
C ALA A 110 14.19 8.07 7.26
N VAL A 111 13.94 7.46 6.09
CA VAL A 111 14.91 7.39 4.99
C VAL A 111 14.58 8.31 3.80
N LEU A 112 13.35 8.81 3.70
CA LEU A 112 12.86 9.54 2.52
C LEU A 112 13.73 10.74 2.13
N THR A 113 14.22 11.52 3.10
CA THR A 113 15.07 12.69 2.79
C THR A 113 16.39 12.26 2.17
N ALA A 114 17.07 11.28 2.75
CA ALA A 114 18.35 10.78 2.23
C ALA A 114 18.17 10.11 0.86
N LEU A 115 17.15 9.23 0.73
CA LEU A 115 16.80 8.59 -0.53
C LEU A 115 16.55 9.60 -1.65
N ARG A 116 15.86 10.71 -1.35
CA ARG A 116 15.60 11.76 -2.33
C ARG A 116 16.88 12.49 -2.74
N THR A 117 17.75 12.79 -1.78
CA THR A 117 19.05 13.40 -2.07
C THR A 117 19.85 12.53 -3.03
N GLU A 118 19.91 11.23 -2.78
CA GLU A 118 20.63 10.28 -3.64
C GLU A 118 20.01 10.18 -5.03
N LEU A 119 18.69 10.07 -5.12
CA LEU A 119 18.02 9.88 -6.41
C LEU A 119 18.08 11.10 -7.33
N THR A 120 18.16 12.31 -6.78
CA THR A 120 18.03 13.56 -7.54
C THR A 120 19.27 14.45 -7.48
N ASP A 121 20.36 13.99 -6.86
CA ASP A 121 21.60 14.76 -6.64
C ASP A 121 21.37 16.15 -6.01
N THR A 122 20.28 16.31 -5.25
CA THR A 122 19.85 17.59 -4.66
C THR A 122 19.88 17.46 -3.16
N ASP A 123 20.47 18.41 -2.42
CA ASP A 123 20.35 18.39 -0.96
C ASP A 123 18.91 18.67 -0.51
N TRP A 124 18.13 17.61 -0.26
CA TRP A 124 16.75 17.71 0.20
C TRP A 124 16.60 18.15 1.65
N ALA A 125 17.67 18.06 2.46
CA ALA A 125 17.64 18.58 3.81
C ALA A 125 17.68 20.11 3.81
N ALA A 126 18.47 20.71 2.91
CA ALA A 126 18.56 22.17 2.77
C ALA A 126 17.54 22.75 1.76
N ASN A 127 17.22 22.04 0.69
CA ASN A 127 16.48 22.54 -0.47
C ASN A 127 15.36 21.57 -0.94
N PRO A 128 14.39 21.21 -0.08
CA PRO A 128 13.37 20.23 -0.41
C PRO A 128 12.52 20.67 -1.61
N GLY A 129 12.34 19.75 -2.58
CA GLY A 129 11.47 19.96 -3.75
C GLY A 129 11.96 20.99 -4.77
N ARG A 130 13.26 21.35 -4.75
CA ARG A 130 13.89 22.21 -5.75
C ARG A 130 14.48 21.44 -6.93
N THR A 131 13.97 20.25 -7.18
CA THR A 131 14.44 19.39 -8.26
C THR A 131 13.83 19.80 -9.60
N ASN A 132 14.58 19.62 -10.68
CA ASN A 132 14.14 19.89 -12.05
C ASN A 132 13.62 18.62 -12.75
N TYR A 133 13.02 18.78 -13.93
CA TYR A 133 12.41 17.66 -14.66
C TYR A 133 13.42 16.54 -14.99
N GLY A 134 14.66 16.88 -15.34
CA GLY A 134 15.70 15.90 -15.62
C GLY A 134 16.04 15.03 -14.42
N GLU A 135 16.14 15.64 -13.23
CA GLU A 135 16.38 14.94 -11.96
C GLU A 135 15.22 14.02 -11.59
N TRP A 136 13.97 14.41 -11.87
CA TRP A 136 12.81 13.54 -11.66
C TRP A 136 12.86 12.30 -12.56
N VAL A 137 13.22 12.48 -13.83
CA VAL A 137 13.34 11.38 -14.80
C VAL A 137 14.51 10.46 -14.44
N GLN A 138 15.64 11.02 -13.99
CA GLN A 138 16.77 10.24 -13.48
C GLN A 138 16.34 9.38 -12.30
N ALA A 139 15.70 9.97 -11.29
CA ALA A 139 15.20 9.24 -10.12
C ALA A 139 14.26 8.08 -10.50
N ALA A 140 13.32 8.33 -11.42
CA ALA A 140 12.40 7.29 -11.91
C ALA A 140 13.14 6.14 -12.60
N ASN A 141 14.10 6.46 -13.47
CA ASN A 141 14.87 5.45 -14.20
C ASN A 141 15.80 4.64 -13.29
N THR A 142 16.41 5.28 -12.29
CA THR A 142 17.23 4.61 -11.27
C THR A 142 16.39 3.63 -10.47
N LEU A 143 15.23 4.05 -9.97
CA LEU A 143 14.33 3.17 -9.21
C LEU A 143 13.76 2.04 -10.07
N GLN A 144 13.42 2.28 -11.34
CA GLN A 144 12.97 1.23 -12.23
C GLN A 144 14.07 0.20 -12.48
N ARG A 145 15.29 0.64 -12.79
CA ARG A 145 16.43 -0.27 -12.99
C ARG A 145 16.72 -1.08 -11.74
N PHE A 146 16.75 -0.42 -10.58
CA PHE A 146 16.93 -1.10 -9.30
C PHE A 146 15.85 -2.13 -9.01
N ALA A 147 14.59 -1.81 -9.33
CA ALA A 147 13.49 -2.75 -9.18
C ALA A 147 13.67 -3.99 -10.07
N ASP A 148 14.07 -3.78 -11.32
CA ASP A 148 14.25 -4.84 -12.31
C ASP A 148 15.47 -5.72 -11.99
N ASP A 149 16.59 -5.13 -11.56
CA ASP A 149 17.87 -5.82 -11.34
C ASP A 149 17.99 -6.45 -9.94
N GLU A 150 17.67 -5.71 -8.88
CA GLU A 150 17.92 -6.11 -7.48
C GLU A 150 16.67 -6.62 -6.75
N CYS A 151 15.50 -6.36 -7.34
CA CYS A 151 14.21 -6.75 -6.78
C CYS A 151 13.36 -7.61 -7.73
N PRO A 152 13.90 -8.60 -8.46
CA PRO A 152 13.15 -9.32 -9.50
C PRO A 152 11.95 -10.13 -8.98
N LYS A 153 11.93 -10.48 -7.68
CA LYS A 153 10.78 -11.13 -7.03
C LYS A 153 9.63 -10.17 -6.73
N LEU A 154 9.88 -8.86 -6.83
CA LEU A 154 8.92 -7.80 -6.57
C LEU A 154 8.21 -7.49 -7.89
N SER A 155 7.13 -8.23 -8.19
CA SER A 155 6.38 -8.08 -9.43
C SER A 155 5.83 -6.65 -9.57
N LEU A 156 6.51 -5.82 -10.35
CA LEU A 156 6.12 -4.46 -10.70
C LEU A 156 6.02 -4.36 -12.22
N PRO A 157 4.99 -3.67 -12.74
CA PRO A 157 4.91 -3.42 -14.16
C PRO A 157 6.03 -2.47 -14.58
N SER A 158 6.58 -2.71 -15.77
CA SER A 158 7.54 -1.80 -16.38
C SER A 158 6.94 -0.40 -16.51
N GLY A 159 7.71 0.62 -16.19
CA GLY A 159 7.23 2.00 -16.30
C GLY A 159 6.53 2.52 -15.04
N ILE A 160 6.43 1.74 -13.96
CA ILE A 160 5.68 2.14 -12.76
C ILE A 160 6.27 3.41 -12.13
N PHE A 161 7.61 3.52 -12.09
CA PHE A 161 8.27 4.68 -11.50
C PHE A 161 8.26 5.91 -12.39
N GLN A 162 7.96 5.76 -13.69
CA GLN A 162 7.81 6.84 -14.66
C GLN A 162 6.40 7.45 -14.64
N GLN A 163 5.47 6.90 -13.85
CA GLN A 163 4.15 7.50 -13.68
C GLN A 163 4.27 8.86 -12.96
N PRO A 164 3.73 9.96 -13.52
CA PRO A 164 3.88 11.29 -12.94
C PRO A 164 3.47 11.38 -11.47
N GLU A 165 2.38 10.72 -11.07
CA GLU A 165 1.93 10.67 -9.67
C GLU A 165 2.98 10.06 -8.75
N ILE A 166 3.63 8.97 -9.17
CA ILE A 166 4.66 8.26 -8.40
C ILE A 166 5.97 9.05 -8.41
N THR A 167 6.47 9.41 -9.59
CA THR A 167 7.72 10.16 -9.73
C THR A 167 7.65 11.48 -8.99
N HIS A 168 6.55 12.24 -9.12
CA HIS A 168 6.45 13.52 -8.44
C HIS A 168 6.38 13.37 -6.92
N ALA A 169 5.67 12.36 -6.41
CA ALA A 169 5.59 12.14 -4.97
C ALA A 169 6.95 11.77 -4.35
N ILE A 170 7.77 11.02 -5.10
CA ILE A 170 9.12 10.63 -4.68
C ILE A 170 10.09 11.79 -4.87
N ALA A 171 10.19 12.36 -6.07
CA ALA A 171 11.32 13.16 -6.52
C ALA A 171 11.00 14.65 -6.79
N ARG A 172 9.75 15.11 -6.65
CA ARG A 172 9.38 16.52 -6.87
C ARG A 172 8.85 17.21 -5.62
N TYR A 173 7.98 16.54 -4.86
CA TYR A 173 7.32 17.14 -3.72
C TYR A 173 7.90 16.63 -2.40
N ASN A 174 7.96 17.51 -1.41
CA ASN A 174 8.30 17.14 -0.04
C ASN A 174 7.11 16.44 0.64
N HIS A 175 6.83 15.22 0.22
CA HIS A 175 5.75 14.38 0.73
C HIS A 175 6.27 13.44 1.82
N ASP A 176 5.44 13.20 2.83
CA ASP A 176 5.68 12.10 3.76
C ASP A 176 5.31 10.77 3.12
N ALA A 177 5.69 9.66 3.76
CA ALA A 177 5.41 8.31 3.31
C ALA A 177 3.92 8.09 3.04
N ARG A 178 3.03 8.70 3.83
CA ARG A 178 1.58 8.58 3.61
C ARG A 178 1.18 9.19 2.28
N LYS A 179 1.60 10.41 1.97
CA LYS A 179 1.31 11.08 0.70
C LYS A 179 1.97 10.39 -0.48
N VAL A 180 3.18 9.84 -0.31
CA VAL A 180 3.83 8.99 -1.32
C VAL A 180 2.94 7.79 -1.63
N MET A 181 2.54 7.01 -0.62
CA MET A 181 1.73 5.82 -0.83
C MET A 181 0.35 6.12 -1.40
N SER A 182 -0.29 7.22 -0.99
CA SER A 182 -1.54 7.67 -1.62
C SER A 182 -1.37 8.06 -3.08
N SER A 183 -0.21 8.58 -3.48
CA SER A 183 0.05 8.88 -4.90
C SER A 183 0.26 7.62 -5.73
N VAL A 184 0.90 6.59 -5.13
CA VAL A 184 0.99 5.25 -5.74
C VAL A 184 -0.40 4.63 -5.89
N GLU A 185 -1.24 4.71 -4.86
CA GLU A 185 -2.63 4.24 -4.90
C GLU A 185 -3.42 4.86 -6.07
N VAL A 186 -3.34 6.19 -6.22
CA VAL A 186 -4.00 6.92 -7.31
C VAL A 186 -3.45 6.53 -8.67
N ALA A 187 -2.13 6.34 -8.80
CA ALA A 187 -1.51 5.90 -10.04
C ALA A 187 -1.99 4.50 -10.47
N VAL A 188 -2.15 3.60 -9.51
CA VAL A 188 -2.67 2.24 -9.74
C VAL A 188 -4.15 2.26 -10.11
N GLU A 189 -4.95 3.18 -9.58
CA GLU A 189 -6.40 3.27 -9.87
C GLU A 189 -6.74 3.87 -11.24
N ARG A 190 -5.89 4.74 -11.80
CA ARG A 190 -6.22 5.55 -12.99
C ARG A 190 -5.90 4.91 -14.34
N ARG A 191 -5.28 3.73 -14.37
CA ARG A 191 -4.95 3.06 -15.63
C ARG A 191 -6.08 2.10 -16.04
N ASP A 192 -6.80 2.47 -17.08
CA ASP A 192 -7.83 1.65 -17.74
C ASP A 192 -7.22 0.69 -18.79
N ASP A 193 -5.93 0.81 -19.12
CA ASP A 193 -5.25 0.11 -20.23
C ASP A 193 -4.55 -1.19 -19.83
N ILE A 194 -4.39 -1.43 -18.53
CA ILE A 194 -3.76 -2.61 -17.93
C ILE A 194 -4.60 -2.95 -16.70
N ASP A 195 -4.86 -4.24 -16.46
CA ASP A 195 -5.48 -4.75 -15.22
C ASP A 195 -4.56 -4.48 -14.01
N PHE A 196 -4.42 -3.21 -13.62
CA PHE A 196 -3.64 -2.77 -12.46
C PHE A 196 -4.28 -3.17 -11.12
N HIS A 197 -5.41 -3.87 -11.16
CA HIS A 197 -6.01 -4.51 -9.99
C HIS A 197 -5.02 -5.42 -9.24
N ASP A 198 -4.03 -5.98 -9.94
CA ASP A 198 -3.03 -6.90 -9.37
C ASP A 198 -1.75 -6.22 -8.85
N VAL A 199 -1.60 -4.91 -9.05
CA VAL A 199 -0.39 -4.20 -8.58
C VAL A 199 -0.51 -3.90 -7.10
N ASN A 200 0.35 -4.54 -6.33
CA ASN A 200 0.50 -4.30 -4.91
C ASN A 200 1.29 -2.98 -4.68
N PRO A 201 0.67 -1.89 -4.18
CA PRO A 201 1.41 -0.64 -3.93
C PRO A 201 2.49 -0.81 -2.86
N GLU A 202 2.40 -1.83 -1.99
CA GLU A 202 3.45 -2.15 -1.02
C GLU A 202 4.76 -2.58 -1.67
N THR A 203 4.71 -3.06 -2.90
CA THR A 203 5.88 -3.42 -3.67
C THR A 203 6.72 -2.18 -3.97
N VAL A 204 6.08 -1.05 -4.35
CA VAL A 204 6.77 0.24 -4.50
C VAL A 204 7.42 0.68 -3.19
N ARG A 205 6.71 0.55 -2.06
CA ARG A 205 7.29 0.85 -0.73
C ARG A 205 8.49 -0.04 -0.40
N SER A 206 8.43 -1.33 -0.73
CA SER A 206 9.52 -2.27 -0.51
C SER A 206 10.73 -1.95 -1.37
N VAL A 207 10.55 -1.57 -2.64
CA VAL A 207 11.64 -1.10 -3.50
C VAL A 207 12.30 0.15 -2.90
N LEU A 208 11.52 1.15 -2.47
CA LEU A 208 12.08 2.37 -1.86
C LEU A 208 12.87 2.07 -0.58
N LEU A 209 12.37 1.18 0.27
CA LEU A 209 13.06 0.80 1.50
C LEU A 209 14.35 0.00 1.21
N ARG A 210 14.30 -0.95 0.27
CA ARG A 210 15.48 -1.73 -0.13
C ARG A 210 16.55 -0.85 -0.77
N TYR A 211 16.14 0.03 -1.68
CA TYR A 211 17.06 0.99 -2.28
C TYR A 211 17.76 1.81 -1.20
N ALA A 212 17.01 2.37 -0.24
CA ALA A 212 17.60 3.11 0.88
C ALA A 212 18.52 2.26 1.77
N GLU A 213 18.24 0.97 1.95
CA GLU A 213 19.09 0.05 2.73
C GLU A 213 20.43 -0.19 2.01
N GLU A 214 20.44 -0.33 0.68
CA GLU A 214 21.67 -0.56 -0.11
C GLU A 214 22.54 0.69 -0.28
N GLN A 215 21.99 1.90 -0.17
CA GLN A 215 22.80 3.14 -0.23
C GLN A 215 23.52 3.46 1.08
N VAL A 216 23.31 2.68 2.15
CA VAL A 216 23.91 2.89 3.47
C VAL A 216 25.13 1.98 3.72
N GLU A 217 25.53 1.17 2.72
CA GLU A 217 26.74 0.33 2.77
C GLU A 217 28.03 1.03 2.34
#